data_AF-A0A4Z2EKG4-F1
#
_entry.id   AF-A0A4Z2EKG4-F1
#
_cell.length_a   1.000
_cell.length_b   1.000
_cell.length_c   1.000
_cell.angle_alpha   90.00
_cell.angle_beta   90.00
_cell.angle_gamma   90.00
#
_symmetry.space_group_name_H-M   'P 1'
#
loop_
_entity.id
_entity.type
_entity.pdbx_description
1 polymer ?
#
loop_
_entity_poly.entity_id
_entity_poly.type
_entity_poly.pdbx_seq_one_letter_code
_entity_poly.pdbx_strand_id
1 'polypeptide(L)'
;MFTFDLDAAVHVFDLNVNKYEAICQQLVVAKKKTKLTHVEFNPIHPILIVGDDRGSVRSFKLSPNLRKKPKARTPRVKKGQEQPKGPEVEIAKMEKLLSLLREPELDPA
;
A
#
# COMPACT_ATOMS: atom_id res chain seq x y z
N MET A 1 -0.52 -1.24 -0.63
CA MET A 1 -0.86 -1.77 -1.97
C MET A 1 -0.33 -0.80 -3.01
N PHE A 2 0.09 -1.31 -4.17
CA PHE A 2 0.67 -0.49 -5.23
C PHE A 2 0.09 -0.92 -6.57
N THR A 3 -0.20 0.04 -7.42
CA THR A 3 -0.68 -0.21 -8.78
C THR A 3 -0.02 0.79 -9.73
N PHE A 4 -0.18 0.58 -11.03
CA PHE A 4 0.18 1.55 -12.05
C PHE A 4 -0.95 1.71 -13.06
N ASP A 5 -0.94 2.79 -13.81
CA ASP A 5 -1.95 3.10 -14.82
C ASP A 5 -1.37 3.27 -16.24
N LEU A 6 -2.26 3.58 -17.18
CA LEU A 6 -1.93 3.79 -18.59
C LEU A 6 -1.17 5.10 -18.84
N ASP A 7 -1.22 6.04 -17.89
CA ASP A 7 -0.48 7.30 -17.92
C ASP A 7 0.96 7.14 -17.37
N ALA A 8 1.38 5.89 -17.14
CA ALA A 8 2.67 5.54 -16.57
C ALA A 8 2.94 6.19 -15.20
N ALA A 9 1.89 6.36 -14.41
CA ALA A 9 1.97 6.75 -13.02
C ALA A 9 1.85 5.52 -12.11
N VAL A 10 2.61 5.54 -11.02
CA VAL A 10 2.51 4.58 -9.94
C VAL A 10 1.67 5.18 -8.82
N HIS A 11 0.75 4.39 -8.31
CA HIS A 11 -0.16 4.74 -7.23
C HIS A 11 0.18 3.93 -5.98
N VAL A 12 0.31 4.63 -4.86
CA VAL A 12 0.57 4.03 -3.54
C VAL A 12 -0.67 4.15 -2.68
N PHE A 13 -1.14 3.03 -2.15
CA PHE A 13 -2.29 2.96 -1.26
C PHE A 13 -1.87 2.42 0.10
N ASP A 14 -2.22 3.15 1.14
CA ASP A 14 -2.17 2.70 2.53
C ASP A 14 -3.60 2.68 3.07
N LEU A 15 -4.17 1.47 3.14
CA LEU A 15 -5.56 1.24 3.54
C LEU A 15 -5.84 1.66 4.99
N ASN A 16 -4.79 1.82 5.82
CA ASN A 16 -4.94 2.31 7.18
C ASN A 16 -4.99 3.86 7.25
N VAL A 17 -4.52 4.55 6.21
CA VAL A 17 -4.55 6.03 6.12
C VAL A 17 -5.74 6.50 5.29
N ASN A 18 -5.88 6.00 4.08
CA ASN A 18 -6.99 6.30 3.18
C ASN A 18 -7.39 5.02 2.44
N LYS A 19 -8.68 4.68 2.50
CA LYS A 19 -9.21 3.43 1.93
C LYS A 19 -9.48 3.52 0.43
N TYR A 20 -9.75 4.72 -0.08
CA TYR A 20 -10.33 4.90 -1.41
C TYR A 20 -9.38 5.62 -2.37
N GLU A 21 -8.49 6.46 -1.84
CA GLU A 21 -7.59 7.26 -2.67
C GLU A 21 -6.12 6.91 -2.44
N ALA A 22 -5.34 7.07 -3.50
CA ALA A 22 -3.90 6.91 -3.44
C ALA A 22 -3.30 8.01 -2.54
N ILE A 23 -2.45 7.61 -1.60
CA ILE A 23 -1.72 8.54 -0.74
C ILE A 23 -0.48 9.13 -1.42
N CYS A 24 -0.08 8.55 -2.55
CA CYS A 24 0.94 9.09 -3.43
C CYS A 24 0.67 8.62 -4.86
N GLN A 25 0.74 9.56 -5.79
CA GLN A 25 0.73 9.31 -7.22
C GLN A 25 2.04 9.87 -7.78
N GLN A 26 2.82 9.04 -8.45
CA GLN A 26 4.12 9.42 -8.99
C GLN A 26 4.17 9.06 -10.47
N LEU A 27 4.23 10.07 -11.33
CA LEU A 27 4.54 9.86 -12.74
C LEU A 27 5.95 9.28 -12.85
N VAL A 28 6.05 8.08 -13.42
CA VAL A 28 7.34 7.42 -13.65
C VAL A 28 7.90 7.84 -14.98
N VAL A 29 7.10 7.80 -16.05
CA VAL A 29 7.54 8.14 -17.42
C VAL A 29 6.62 9.17 -18.05
N ALA A 30 7.16 10.34 -18.43
CA ALA A 30 6.38 11.39 -19.11
C ALA A 30 6.15 11.12 -20.62
N LYS A 31 6.76 10.06 -21.17
CA LYS A 31 6.63 9.73 -22.60
C LYS A 31 5.32 8.99 -22.84
N LYS A 32 4.41 9.63 -23.57
CA LYS A 32 3.08 9.10 -23.99
C LYS A 32 3.07 7.72 -24.69
N LYS A 33 4.22 7.13 -24.99
CA LYS A 33 4.35 5.84 -25.68
C LYS A 33 4.92 4.72 -24.81
N THR A 34 5.32 5.00 -23.57
CA THR A 34 5.93 4.01 -22.69
C THR A 34 4.91 3.54 -21.68
N LYS A 35 4.73 2.23 -21.59
CA LYS A 35 3.80 1.60 -20.65
C LYS A 35 4.55 0.93 -19.53
N LEU A 36 4.08 1.09 -18.30
CA LEU A 36 4.58 0.31 -17.18
C LEU A 36 4.07 -1.13 -17.30
N THR A 37 4.92 -2.09 -16.99
CA THR A 37 4.61 -3.52 -17.15
C THR A 37 4.66 -4.26 -15.82
N HIS A 38 5.60 -3.87 -14.95
CA HIS A 38 5.84 -4.55 -13.68
C HIS A 38 6.08 -3.52 -12.57
N VAL A 39 5.59 -3.85 -11.38
CA VAL A 39 5.89 -3.12 -10.15
C VAL A 39 6.08 -4.13 -9.02
N GLU A 40 7.17 -4.00 -8.27
CA GLU A 40 7.48 -4.94 -7.19
C GLU A 40 8.18 -4.24 -6.02
N PHE A 41 7.96 -4.77 -4.81
CA PHE A 41 8.73 -4.42 -3.63
C PHE A 41 10.01 -5.21 -3.54
N ASN A 42 11.10 -4.53 -3.21
CA ASN A 42 12.22 -5.24 -2.64
C ASN A 42 11.81 -5.79 -1.25
N PRO A 43 11.99 -7.10 -0.98
CA PRO A 43 11.55 -7.73 0.27
C PRO A 43 12.39 -7.32 1.48
N ILE A 44 13.61 -6.80 1.27
CA ILE A 44 14.57 -6.45 2.31
C ILE A 44 14.64 -4.93 2.51
N HIS A 45 14.65 -4.17 1.42
CA HIS A 45 14.81 -2.73 1.43
C HIS A 45 13.52 -2.01 1.04
N PRO A 46 13.21 -0.82 1.60
CA PRO A 46 12.02 -0.05 1.27
C PRO A 46 12.16 0.67 -0.08
N ILE A 47 12.32 -0.13 -1.13
CA ILE A 47 12.54 0.26 -2.51
C ILE A 47 11.43 -0.35 -3.35
N LEU A 48 10.83 0.48 -4.20
CA LEU A 48 9.91 0.06 -5.22
C LEU A 48 10.66 -0.05 -6.55
N ILE A 49 10.49 -1.15 -7.26
CA ILE A 49 11.09 -1.39 -8.58
C ILE A 49 9.96 -1.37 -9.61
N VAL A 50 10.18 -0.65 -10.71
CA VAL A 50 9.21 -0.46 -11.78
C VAL A 50 9.88 -0.76 -13.12
N GLY A 51 9.26 -1.64 -13.91
CA GLY A 51 9.67 -1.97 -15.27
C GLY A 51 8.72 -1.39 -16.32
N ASP A 52 9.26 -1.08 -17.50
CA ASP A 52 8.48 -0.64 -18.66
C ASP A 52 8.58 -1.58 -19.88
N ASP A 53 7.75 -1.34 -20.88
CA ASP A 53 7.66 -2.10 -22.13
C ASP A 53 8.85 -1.89 -23.09
N ARG A 54 9.78 -1.00 -22.73
CA ARG A 54 11.01 -0.74 -23.47
C ARG A 54 12.22 -1.44 -22.86
N GLY A 55 12.00 -2.25 -21.81
CA GLY A 55 13.06 -2.93 -21.07
C GLY A 55 13.80 -2.04 -20.08
N SER A 56 13.30 -0.85 -19.78
CA SER A 56 13.90 0.01 -18.74
C SER A 56 13.39 -0.38 -17.37
N VAL A 57 14.28 -0.37 -16.39
CA VAL A 57 13.95 -0.60 -14.98
C VAL A 57 14.34 0.64 -14.17
N ARG A 58 13.44 1.08 -13.29
CA ARG A 58 13.65 2.22 -12.38
C ARG A 58 13.37 1.80 -10.95
N SER A 59 14.17 2.30 -10.03
CA SER A 59 14.03 2.03 -8.60
C SER A 59 13.73 3.33 -7.84
N PHE A 60 12.75 3.30 -6.95
CA PHE A 60 12.33 4.43 -6.12
C PHE A 60 12.47 4.10 -4.65
N LYS A 61 13.04 5.03 -3.87
CA LYS A 61 13.07 4.92 -2.42
C LYS A 61 11.73 5.40 -1.85
N LEU A 62 11.08 4.57 -1.03
CA LEU A 62 9.84 4.97 -0.38
C LEU A 62 10.06 6.16 0.57
N SER A 63 9.07 7.04 0.68
CA SER A 63 9.11 8.12 1.66
C SER A 63 9.12 7.56 3.10
N PRO A 64 9.68 8.28 4.08
CA PRO A 64 9.62 7.86 5.48
C PRO A 64 8.20 7.63 6.00
N ASN A 65 7.20 8.32 5.44
CA ASN A 65 5.81 8.20 5.89
C ASN A 65 5.21 6.84 5.50
N LEU A 66 5.62 6.28 4.36
CA LEU A 66 5.22 4.95 3.89
C LEU A 66 5.92 3.80 4.64
N ARG A 67 6.98 4.10 5.39
CA ARG A 67 7.74 3.11 6.17
C ARG A 67 7.28 3.00 7.63
N LYS A 68 6.56 4.00 8.13
CA LYS A 68 6.17 4.05 9.54
C LYS A 68 5.04 3.06 9.76
N LYS A 69 5.24 2.10 10.67
CA LYS A 69 4.11 1.34 11.21
C LYS A 69 3.14 2.33 11.85
N PRO A 70 1.84 2.23 11.60
CA PRO A 70 0.86 3.08 12.25
C PRO A 70 1.08 2.98 13.76
N LYS A 71 1.32 4.12 14.42
CA LYS A 71 1.20 4.17 15.88
C LYS A 71 -0.26 3.83 16.13
N ALA A 72 -0.52 2.65 16.67
CA ALA A 72 -1.87 2.19 16.93
C ALA A 72 -2.64 3.34 17.59
N ARG A 73 -3.74 3.77 16.98
CA ARG A 73 -4.72 4.65 17.61
C ARG A 73 -5.48 3.83 18.67
N THR A 74 -4.77 3.08 19.50
CA THR A 74 -5.32 2.54 20.73
C THR A 74 -5.40 3.70 21.72
N PRO A 75 -6.54 3.92 22.38
CA PRO A 75 -6.63 4.92 23.44
C PRO A 75 -5.53 4.62 24.45
N ARG A 76 -4.60 5.56 24.60
CA ARG A 76 -3.51 5.61 25.59
C ARG A 76 -3.21 4.23 26.21
N VAL A 77 -2.45 3.39 25.51
CA VAL A 77 -1.77 2.28 26.18
C VAL A 77 -0.95 2.91 27.31
N LYS A 78 -1.30 2.57 28.56
CA LYS A 78 -0.56 3.00 29.75
C LYS A 78 0.92 2.71 29.50
N LYS A 79 1.79 3.69 29.77
CA LYS A 79 3.27 3.54 29.68
C LYS A 79 3.66 2.19 30.29
N GLY A 80 4.12 1.24 29.48
CA GLY A 80 4.66 -0.04 29.95
C GLY A 80 4.14 -1.32 29.27
N GLN A 81 3.05 -1.29 28.51
CA GLN A 81 2.62 -2.48 27.75
C GLN A 81 3.27 -2.51 26.36
N GLU A 82 4.03 -3.59 26.08
CA GLU A 82 4.53 -3.84 24.74
C GLU A 82 3.36 -3.99 23.77
N GLN A 83 3.41 -3.22 22.68
CA GLN A 83 2.49 -3.46 21.57
C GLN A 83 2.79 -4.86 21.04
N PRO A 84 1.76 -5.70 20.79
CA PRO A 84 1.97 -6.97 20.11
C PRO A 84 2.64 -6.66 18.76
N LYS A 85 3.82 -7.25 18.56
CA LYS A 85 4.62 -7.14 17.34
C LYS A 85 4.53 -8.50 16.65
N GLY A 86 4.02 -8.54 15.43
CA GLY A 86 3.94 -9.78 14.67
C GLY A 86 3.03 -9.66 13.46
N PRO A 87 3.10 -10.62 12.53
CA PRO A 87 2.20 -10.69 11.36
C PRO A 87 0.73 -10.79 11.78
N GLU A 88 0.43 -11.38 12.93
CA GLU A 88 -0.93 -11.58 13.44
C GLU A 88 -1.67 -10.25 13.61
N VAL A 89 -0.96 -9.21 14.04
CA VAL A 89 -1.55 -7.87 14.23
C VAL A 89 -1.91 -7.22 12.90
N GLU A 90 -1.10 -7.44 11.87
CA GLU A 90 -1.39 -6.91 10.52
C GLU A 90 -2.51 -7.71 9.84
N ILE A 91 -2.57 -9.03 10.07
CA ILE A 91 -3.68 -9.89 9.62
C ILE A 91 -4.99 -9.41 10.24
N ALA A 92 -5.05 -9.25 11.57
CA ALA A 92 -6.25 -8.82 12.27
C ALA A 92 -6.74 -7.43 11.83
N LYS A 93 -5.83 -6.50 11.49
CA LYS A 93 -6.21 -5.20 10.90
C LYS A 93 -6.86 -5.37 9.54
N MET A 94 -6.31 -6.26 8.70
CA MET A 94 -6.84 -6.50 7.36
C MET A 94 -8.21 -7.17 7.43
N GLU A 95 -8.39 -8.18 8.30
CA GLU A 95 -9.68 -8.82 8.55
C GLU A 95 -10.74 -7.81 8.99
N LYS A 96 -10.40 -6.91 9.92
CA LYS A 96 -11.30 -5.83 10.36
C LYS A 96 -11.64 -4.86 9.23
N LEU A 97 -10.69 -4.56 8.33
CA LEU A 97 -10.97 -3.71 7.18
C LEU A 97 -11.95 -4.40 6.22
N LEU A 98 -11.74 -5.68 5.95
CA LEU A 98 -12.60 -6.49 5.09
C LEU A 98 -14.01 -6.64 5.66
N SER A 99 -14.14 -6.86 6.98
CA SER A 99 -15.46 -7.00 7.61
C SER A 99 -16.31 -5.73 7.52
N LEU A 100 -15.69 -4.55 7.48
CA LEU A 100 -16.40 -3.28 7.31
C LEU A 100 -16.88 -3.02 5.88
N LEU A 101 -16.31 -3.70 4.89
CA LEU A 101 -16.60 -3.51 3.48
C LEU A 101 -17.46 -4.64 2.89
N ARG A 102 -17.68 -5.73 3.64
CA ARG A 102 -18.54 -6.83 3.23
C ARG A 102 -20.00 -6.37 3.36
N GLU A 103 -20.72 -6.30 2.25
CA GLU A 103 -22.17 -6.11 2.28
C GLU A 103 -22.83 -7.29 3.02
N PRO A 104 -23.93 -7.06 3.75
CA PRO A 104 -24.70 -8.17 4.30
C PRO A 104 -25.22 -9.00 3.13
N GLU A 105 -24.96 -10.32 3.16
CA GLU A 105 -25.57 -11.27 2.23
C GLU A 105 -27.08 -11.01 2.26
N LEU A 106 -27.65 -10.55 1.15
CA LEU A 106 -29.10 -10.43 1.02
C LEU A 106 -29.66 -11.86 1.06
N ASP A 107 -30.32 -12.20 2.17
CA ASP A 107 -31.00 -13.48 2.30
C ASP A 107 -31.93 -13.66 1.08
N PRO A 108 -31.80 -14.75 0.30
CA PRO A 108 -32.71 -15.02 -0.79
C PRO A 108 -34.11 -15.25 -0.21
N ALA A 109 -35.05 -14.40 -0.65
CA ALA A 109 -36.48 -14.49 -0.34
C ALA A 109 -37.13 -15.75 -0.90
#